data_AF-A0A7S0IQH4-F1
#
_entry.id   AF-A0A7S0IQH4-F1
#
_cell.length_a   1.000
_cell.length_b   1.000
_cell.length_c   1.000
_cell.angle_alpha   90.00
_cell.angle_beta   90.00
_cell.angle_gamma   90.00
#
_symmetry.space_group_name_H-M   'P 1'
#
loop_
_entity.id
_entity.type
_entity.pdbx_description
1 polymer ?
#
loop_
_entity_poly.entity_id
_entity_poly.type
_entity_poly.pdbx_seq_one_letter_code
_entity_poly.pdbx_strand_id
1 'polypeptide(L)'
;LPGPALKKPLPPPPAPALPPPPAAPAPPALPEHMFASGWLPMSTDEHMFLELEHGLGAVPEGVRVQVVGQSRPGLVFEGVGGARSTQLRSTNDEGGGVLYAVDGSRVRVWAPQGRYLTFAKDGWGGEADRIGDRNGLVRVEATTAGRAAAFDSGWFKFSSQQGTGSFTEVAHSLPQTPEHVRVLVRSLTGANAGFIFEGIGAMTHDDDQDAAYGGVVFAYDSASVRLWAPSKNNRYATGRVVWVGDGWGGGMHSSTEQTAEVRVLAWDAPPFGSADFDSGWFAMASQQGAASYNEVTHGLAGSAETLHFTVEAKSERGWIFQGLGSGAADDDGPNYGGLVFGYDATHVHLWAPDRNNDFDRGKIICVTDGWGAQNICTNRATVRVRGWRQTGGQPLPPPLPPSLP
;
A
#
# COMPACT_ATOMS: atom_id res chain seq x y z
N LEU A 1 -39.78 -78.20 29.74
CA LEU A 1 -38.31 -78.09 29.90
C LEU A 1 -37.86 -76.80 29.24
N PRO A 2 -37.50 -75.75 29.98
CA PRO A 2 -36.96 -74.53 29.38
C PRO A 2 -35.47 -74.76 29.03
N GLY A 3 -35.08 -74.36 27.82
CA GLY A 3 -33.72 -74.50 27.28
C GLY A 3 -32.70 -73.53 27.90
N PRO A 4 -31.39 -73.79 27.73
CA PRO A 4 -30.34 -73.06 28.43
C PRO A 4 -30.15 -71.66 27.83
N ALA A 5 -30.13 -70.65 28.71
CA ALA A 5 -29.83 -69.27 28.36
C ALA A 5 -28.34 -69.12 27.97
N LEU A 6 -28.08 -68.74 26.73
CA LEU A 6 -26.75 -68.36 26.24
C LEU A 6 -26.31 -67.05 26.90
N LYS A 7 -25.24 -67.09 27.71
CA LYS A 7 -24.59 -65.91 28.27
C LYS A 7 -23.92 -65.11 27.16
N LYS A 8 -24.32 -63.84 26.99
CA LYS A 8 -23.66 -62.87 26.10
C LYS A 8 -22.21 -62.63 26.56
N PRO A 9 -21.21 -62.59 25.65
CA PRO A 9 -19.83 -62.25 26.01
C PRO A 9 -19.73 -60.82 26.54
N LEU A 10 -18.90 -60.61 27.55
CA LEU A 10 -18.57 -59.27 28.04
C LEU A 10 -17.81 -58.47 26.96
N PRO A 11 -18.09 -57.17 26.81
CA PRO A 11 -17.35 -56.31 25.90
C PRO A 11 -15.87 -56.22 26.31
N PRO A 12 -14.95 -56.10 25.35
CA PRO A 12 -13.54 -55.93 25.64
C PRO A 12 -13.28 -54.62 26.39
N PRO A 13 -12.25 -54.58 27.26
CA PRO A 13 -11.89 -53.36 27.97
C PRO A 13 -11.50 -52.25 26.99
N PRO A 14 -11.79 -50.97 27.33
CA PRO A 14 -11.43 -49.83 26.50
C PRO A 14 -9.92 -49.76 26.27
N ALA A 15 -9.53 -49.48 25.03
CA ALA A 15 -8.13 -49.28 24.69
C ALA A 15 -7.54 -48.09 25.48
N PRO A 16 -6.28 -48.19 25.94
CA PRO A 16 -5.62 -47.08 26.63
C PRO A 16 -5.58 -45.84 25.73
N ALA A 17 -5.90 -44.68 26.31
CA ALA A 17 -5.88 -43.41 25.60
C ALA A 17 -4.47 -43.15 25.04
N LEU A 18 -4.39 -42.83 23.75
CA LEU A 18 -3.14 -42.39 23.13
C LEU A 18 -2.66 -41.11 23.83
N PRO A 19 -1.36 -40.99 24.14
CA PRO A 19 -0.82 -39.75 24.67
C PRO A 19 -1.06 -38.61 23.67
N PRO A 20 -1.31 -37.38 24.16
CA PRO A 20 -1.46 -36.24 23.28
C PRO A 20 -0.20 -36.09 22.42
N PRO A 21 -0.35 -35.67 21.15
CA PRO A 21 0.80 -35.41 20.30
C PRO A 21 1.72 -34.37 20.97
N PRO A 22 3.05 -34.49 20.81
CA PRO A 22 3.98 -33.51 21.34
C PRO A 22 3.63 -32.12 20.81
N ALA A 23 3.71 -31.11 21.69
CA ALA A 23 3.50 -29.72 21.31
C ALA A 23 4.43 -29.36 20.15
N ALA A 24 3.90 -28.66 19.15
CA ALA A 24 4.70 -28.16 18.05
C ALA A 24 5.84 -27.27 18.61
N PRO A 25 7.07 -27.35 18.07
CA PRO A 25 8.15 -26.48 18.50
C PRO A 25 7.75 -25.02 18.30
N ALA A 26 8.12 -24.17 19.25
CA ALA A 26 7.91 -22.73 19.14
C ALA A 26 8.56 -22.20 17.85
N PRO A 27 7.90 -21.29 17.12
CA PRO A 27 8.48 -20.72 15.92
C PRO A 27 9.81 -20.03 16.25
N PRO A 28 10.81 -20.09 15.36
CA PRO A 28 12.08 -19.43 15.58
C PRO A 28 11.88 -17.92 15.78
N ALA A 29 12.68 -17.33 16.66
CA ALA A 29 12.73 -15.88 16.82
C ALA A 29 13.15 -15.22 15.49
N LEU A 30 12.57 -14.06 15.18
CA LEU A 30 12.97 -13.28 14.01
C LEU A 30 14.44 -12.86 14.13
N PRO A 31 15.18 -12.72 13.01
CA PRO A 31 16.51 -12.15 13.04
C PRO A 31 16.52 -10.75 13.65
N GLU A 32 17.62 -10.35 14.31
CA GLU A 32 17.74 -9.04 14.98
C GLU A 32 17.57 -7.83 14.04
N HIS A 33 17.74 -8.02 12.74
CA HIS A 33 17.56 -6.99 11.71
C HIS A 33 16.12 -6.92 11.17
N MET A 34 15.19 -7.72 11.70
CA MET A 34 13.80 -7.77 11.26
C MET A 34 12.84 -7.50 12.42
N PHE A 35 11.76 -6.79 12.09
CA PHE A 35 10.61 -6.58 12.96
C PHE A 35 9.36 -7.04 12.22
N ALA A 36 8.47 -7.74 12.94
CA ALA A 36 7.10 -8.00 12.48
C ALA A 36 6.14 -7.90 13.66
N SER A 37 5.07 -7.13 13.51
CA SER A 37 4.10 -6.89 14.58
C SER A 37 3.13 -8.05 14.82
N GLY A 38 3.06 -9.02 13.90
CA GLY A 38 1.87 -9.85 13.73
C GLY A 38 0.67 -9.02 13.23
N TRP A 39 -0.49 -9.65 13.17
CA TRP A 39 -1.73 -8.99 12.75
C TRP A 39 -2.43 -8.31 13.92
N LEU A 40 -2.72 -7.02 13.76
CA LEU A 40 -3.36 -6.18 14.75
C LEU A 40 -4.71 -5.67 14.22
N PRO A 41 -5.77 -5.61 15.04
CA PRO A 41 -7.04 -5.06 14.61
C PRO A 41 -6.92 -3.58 14.27
N MET A 42 -7.58 -3.17 13.20
CA MET A 42 -7.73 -1.77 12.81
C MET A 42 -9.14 -1.53 12.28
N SER A 43 -9.65 -0.32 12.49
CA SER A 43 -10.99 0.10 12.06
C SER A 43 -10.99 1.57 11.69
N THR A 44 -11.84 1.97 10.75
CA THR A 44 -12.07 3.39 10.39
C THR A 44 -13.03 4.12 11.33
N ASP A 45 -13.54 3.46 12.37
CA ASP A 45 -14.50 4.05 13.31
C ASP A 45 -13.96 4.11 14.76
N GLU A 46 -13.34 3.05 15.29
CA GLU A 46 -12.94 2.98 16.71
C GLU A 46 -11.42 2.78 16.96
N HIS A 47 -10.67 2.31 15.95
CA HIS A 47 -9.24 1.97 16.07
C HIS A 47 -8.43 2.44 14.87
N MET A 48 -8.42 3.76 14.67
CA MET A 48 -7.88 4.36 13.46
C MET A 48 -6.36 4.60 13.50
N PHE A 49 -5.69 4.35 14.62
CA PHE A 49 -4.27 4.67 14.77
C PHE A 49 -3.51 3.57 15.50
N LEU A 50 -2.32 3.23 14.98
CA LEU A 50 -1.35 2.34 15.60
C LEU A 50 0.02 3.03 15.65
N GLU A 51 0.71 2.93 16.79
CA GLU A 51 2.12 3.27 16.93
C GLU A 51 2.85 2.06 17.50
N LEU A 52 3.89 1.59 16.81
CA LEU A 52 4.61 0.36 17.12
C LEU A 52 6.10 0.65 17.26
N GLU A 53 6.70 0.25 18.37
CA GLU A 53 8.16 0.23 18.49
C GLU A 53 8.73 -0.97 17.74
N HIS A 54 9.71 -0.73 16.86
CA HIS A 54 10.29 -1.80 16.05
C HIS A 54 11.63 -2.33 16.60
N GLY A 55 12.29 -1.59 17.50
CA GLY A 55 13.50 -2.07 18.20
C GLY A 55 14.77 -2.26 17.35
N LEU A 56 14.73 -1.91 16.06
CA LEU A 56 15.83 -2.13 15.11
C LEU A 56 17.04 -1.20 15.30
N GLY A 57 16.95 -0.20 16.19
CA GLY A 57 18.05 0.71 16.54
C GLY A 57 18.46 1.70 15.45
N ALA A 58 17.81 1.67 14.29
CA ALA A 58 18.02 2.56 13.15
C ALA A 58 16.74 2.69 12.33
N VAL A 59 16.68 3.69 11.46
CA VAL A 59 15.60 3.80 10.47
C VAL A 59 15.64 2.56 9.58
N PRO A 60 14.54 1.80 9.45
CA PRO A 60 14.51 0.61 8.61
C PRO A 60 14.79 0.94 7.14
N GLU A 61 15.56 0.08 6.48
CA GLU A 61 15.82 0.15 5.05
C GLU A 61 14.61 -0.31 4.23
N GLY A 62 13.73 -1.12 4.80
CA GLY A 62 12.44 -1.47 4.21
C GLY A 62 11.35 -1.46 5.27
N VAL A 63 10.18 -0.92 4.94
CA VAL A 63 8.98 -1.00 5.76
C VAL A 63 7.83 -1.41 4.86
N ARG A 64 6.98 -2.31 5.35
CA ARG A 64 5.73 -2.67 4.70
C ARG A 64 4.62 -2.64 5.72
N VAL A 65 3.49 -2.10 5.30
CA VAL A 65 2.24 -2.13 6.05
C VAL A 65 1.25 -2.88 5.20
N GLN A 66 0.86 -4.06 5.66
CA GLN A 66 -0.08 -4.93 4.98
C GLN A 66 -1.45 -4.82 5.64
N VAL A 67 -2.51 -4.81 4.84
CA VAL A 67 -3.89 -4.66 5.29
C VAL A 67 -4.75 -5.78 4.70
N VAL A 68 -5.56 -6.42 5.53
CA VAL A 68 -6.57 -7.39 5.09
C VAL A 68 -7.93 -6.95 5.61
N GLY A 69 -8.90 -6.87 4.70
CA GLY A 69 -10.28 -6.53 5.01
C GLY A 69 -11.14 -7.74 5.40
N GLN A 70 -12.32 -7.47 5.98
CA GLN A 70 -13.28 -8.51 6.38
C GLN A 70 -13.98 -9.20 5.21
N SER A 71 -14.28 -8.47 4.13
CA SER A 71 -15.08 -8.94 3.01
C SER A 71 -14.38 -10.04 2.20
N ARG A 72 -13.05 -10.00 2.12
CA ARG A 72 -12.21 -10.98 1.40
C ARG A 72 -10.98 -11.36 2.22
N PRO A 73 -11.14 -12.22 3.23
CA PRO A 73 -10.02 -12.69 4.04
C PRO A 73 -8.96 -13.35 3.15
N GLY A 74 -7.70 -12.93 3.31
CA GLY A 74 -6.56 -13.43 2.53
C GLY A 74 -6.16 -12.57 1.34
N LEU A 75 -6.99 -11.59 0.94
CA LEU A 75 -6.59 -10.55 0.00
C LEU A 75 -5.88 -9.42 0.75
N VAL A 76 -4.60 -9.23 0.44
CA VAL A 76 -3.71 -8.27 1.09
C VAL A 76 -3.56 -7.03 0.21
N PHE A 77 -3.70 -5.87 0.84
CA PHE A 77 -3.42 -4.55 0.30
C PHE A 77 -2.20 -3.94 1.02
N GLU A 78 -1.53 -2.98 0.39
CA GLU A 78 -0.37 -2.29 0.98
C GLU A 78 -0.71 -0.85 1.42
N GLY A 79 -0.10 -0.41 2.51
CA GLY A 79 -0.17 0.97 2.95
C GLY A 79 0.52 1.91 1.97
N VAL A 80 0.08 3.17 1.94
CA VAL A 80 0.63 4.22 1.09
C VAL A 80 1.29 5.31 1.95
N GLY A 81 2.13 6.15 1.33
CA GLY A 81 2.79 7.27 2.00
C GLY A 81 2.18 8.66 1.73
N GLY A 82 1.08 8.73 0.97
CA GLY A 82 0.33 9.95 0.69
C GLY A 82 -1.17 9.75 0.91
N ALA A 83 -1.90 10.85 1.10
CA ALA A 83 -3.29 10.80 1.53
C ALA A 83 -4.12 11.99 1.02
N ARG A 84 -5.44 11.85 1.07
CA ARG A 84 -6.42 12.93 0.82
C ARG A 84 -7.38 13.10 1.99
N SER A 85 -8.03 14.27 2.09
CA SER A 85 -9.04 14.60 3.11
C SER A 85 -10.09 13.50 3.25
N THR A 86 -10.47 13.14 4.48
CA THR A 86 -11.59 12.21 4.71
C THR A 86 -12.94 12.92 4.74
N GLN A 87 -12.98 14.25 4.72
CA GLN A 87 -14.23 15.02 4.71
C GLN A 87 -15.07 14.63 3.51
N LEU A 88 -16.27 14.11 3.76
CA LEU A 88 -17.25 13.79 2.72
C LEU A 88 -17.73 15.08 2.07
N ARG A 89 -17.45 15.26 0.79
CA ARG A 89 -17.92 16.44 0.02
C ARG A 89 -19.21 16.20 -0.74
N SER A 90 -19.49 14.93 -1.01
CA SER A 90 -20.76 14.43 -1.50
C SER A 90 -21.10 13.15 -0.73
N THR A 91 -22.32 12.65 -0.89
CA THR A 91 -22.70 11.33 -0.37
C THR A 91 -22.00 10.17 -1.08
N ASN A 92 -21.35 10.45 -2.21
CA ASN A 92 -20.72 9.44 -3.05
C ASN A 92 -19.20 9.47 -2.94
N ASP A 93 -18.65 10.50 -2.30
CA ASP A 93 -17.22 10.61 -2.05
C ASP A 93 -16.77 9.36 -1.24
N GLU A 94 -16.06 8.45 -1.91
CA GLU A 94 -15.54 7.22 -1.36
C GLU A 94 -14.03 7.09 -1.60
N GLY A 95 -13.34 6.37 -0.72
CA GLY A 95 -11.90 6.18 -0.82
C GLY A 95 -11.37 5.47 0.42
N GLY A 96 -10.12 5.06 0.39
CA GLY A 96 -9.56 4.33 1.51
C GLY A 96 -8.07 4.07 1.44
N GLY A 97 -7.64 3.13 2.26
CA GLY A 97 -6.25 2.74 2.43
C GLY A 97 -5.76 3.05 3.84
N VAL A 98 -4.51 2.69 4.11
CA VAL A 98 -3.80 3.12 5.32
C VAL A 98 -2.60 3.95 4.94
N LEU A 99 -2.35 5.00 5.71
CA LEU A 99 -1.18 5.83 5.62
C LEU A 99 -0.17 5.35 6.65
N TYR A 100 1.12 5.39 6.35
CA TYR A 100 2.15 5.08 7.33
C TYR A 100 3.37 5.98 7.25
N ALA A 101 4.11 6.03 8.36
CA ALA A 101 5.41 6.69 8.44
C ALA A 101 6.29 5.98 9.46
N VAL A 102 7.61 6.12 9.31
CA VAL A 102 8.60 5.44 10.14
C VAL A 102 9.69 6.40 10.61
N ASP A 103 10.16 6.23 11.85
CA ASP A 103 11.37 6.89 12.36
C ASP A 103 12.44 5.83 12.74
N GLY A 104 13.48 6.21 13.50
CA GLY A 104 14.53 5.27 13.91
C GLY A 104 14.12 4.26 14.99
N SER A 105 12.90 4.37 15.51
CA SER A 105 12.39 3.60 16.66
C SER A 105 10.98 3.05 16.47
N ARG A 106 10.14 3.72 15.67
CA ARG A 106 8.70 3.49 15.60
C ARG A 106 8.15 3.53 14.19
N VAL A 107 7.07 2.77 13.98
CA VAL A 107 6.19 2.88 12.81
C VAL A 107 4.83 3.39 13.28
N ARG A 108 4.27 4.36 12.56
CA ARG A 108 2.91 4.86 12.73
C ARG A 108 2.05 4.43 11.56
N VAL A 109 0.81 4.03 11.84
CA VAL A 109 -0.20 3.69 10.84
C VAL A 109 -1.49 4.42 11.15
N TRP A 110 -2.06 5.09 10.15
CA TRP A 110 -3.31 5.83 10.24
C TRP A 110 -4.33 5.23 9.26
N ALA A 111 -5.56 5.03 9.74
CA ALA A 111 -6.73 4.74 8.94
C ALA A 111 -7.62 5.99 8.81
N PRO A 112 -8.34 6.13 7.69
CA PRO A 112 -9.18 7.30 7.44
C PRO A 112 -10.55 7.17 8.14
N GLN A 113 -10.89 8.12 9.02
CA GLN A 113 -12.19 8.10 9.73
C GLN A 113 -13.38 8.05 8.78
N GLY A 114 -14.31 7.13 9.03
CA GLY A 114 -15.58 7.01 8.29
C GLY A 114 -15.45 6.56 6.83
N ARG A 115 -14.26 6.11 6.43
CA ARG A 115 -13.91 5.64 5.07
C ARG A 115 -13.53 4.15 5.11
N TYR A 116 -12.71 3.66 4.18
CA TYR A 116 -12.33 2.25 4.09
C TYR A 116 -10.83 2.00 4.36
N LEU A 117 -10.50 0.87 4.99
CA LEU A 117 -9.14 0.34 5.14
C LEU A 117 -8.62 -0.26 3.82
N THR A 118 -9.48 -0.98 3.11
CA THR A 118 -9.22 -1.55 1.78
C THR A 118 -10.26 -0.97 0.82
N PHE A 119 -9.84 -0.48 -0.33
CA PHE A 119 -10.76 0.16 -1.28
C PHE A 119 -10.33 -0.07 -2.73
N ALA A 120 -11.21 -0.75 -3.47
CA ALA A 120 -11.16 -0.91 -4.92
C ALA A 120 -12.60 -1.08 -5.44
N LYS A 121 -13.40 -0.02 -5.33
CA LYS A 121 -14.77 0.05 -5.83
C LYS A 121 -15.07 1.49 -6.26
N ASP A 122 -16.18 1.69 -6.96
CA ASP A 122 -16.71 3.02 -7.29
C ASP A 122 -15.72 3.85 -8.12
N GLY A 123 -15.58 3.46 -9.39
CA GLY A 123 -14.64 4.08 -10.33
C GLY A 123 -13.32 3.31 -10.50
N TRP A 124 -13.26 2.07 -10.02
CA TRP A 124 -12.08 1.19 -10.12
C TRP A 124 -12.44 -0.16 -10.75
N GLY A 125 -11.68 -0.55 -11.78
CA GLY A 125 -11.78 -1.86 -12.44
C GLY A 125 -13.12 -2.17 -13.11
N GLY A 126 -13.93 -1.17 -13.41
CA GLY A 126 -15.27 -1.36 -13.97
C GLY A 126 -16.22 -2.10 -13.04
N GLU A 127 -16.04 -1.88 -11.74
CA GLU A 127 -16.75 -2.58 -10.67
C GLU A 127 -16.55 -4.10 -10.66
N ALA A 128 -15.52 -4.60 -11.36
CA ALA A 128 -15.09 -5.98 -11.20
C ALA A 128 -14.37 -6.13 -9.85
N ASP A 129 -14.80 -7.14 -9.09
CA ASP A 129 -14.19 -7.52 -7.82
C ASP A 129 -14.16 -6.39 -6.76
N ARG A 130 -15.29 -5.69 -6.62
CA ARG A 130 -15.47 -4.54 -5.72
C ARG A 130 -15.10 -4.87 -4.28
N ILE A 131 -14.24 -4.05 -3.67
CA ILE A 131 -13.81 -4.19 -2.27
C ILE A 131 -13.94 -2.86 -1.53
N GLY A 132 -14.43 -2.93 -0.30
CA GLY A 132 -14.59 -1.78 0.59
C GLY A 132 -14.80 -2.21 2.02
N ASP A 133 -13.72 -2.34 2.80
CA ASP A 133 -13.80 -2.77 4.20
C ASP A 133 -13.49 -1.64 5.17
N ARG A 134 -14.33 -1.47 6.19
CA ARG A 134 -14.07 -0.50 7.29
C ARG A 134 -13.30 -1.11 8.46
N ASN A 135 -13.31 -2.43 8.55
CA ASN A 135 -12.71 -3.21 9.62
C ASN A 135 -11.80 -4.28 9.01
N GLY A 136 -10.69 -4.55 9.68
CA GLY A 136 -9.71 -5.48 9.17
C GLY A 136 -8.55 -5.68 10.13
N LEU A 137 -7.47 -6.22 9.57
CA LEU A 137 -6.21 -6.43 10.28
C LEU A 137 -5.10 -5.70 9.54
N VAL A 138 -4.16 -5.18 10.30
CA VAL A 138 -2.93 -4.57 9.80
C VAL A 138 -1.71 -5.29 10.37
N ARG A 139 -0.72 -5.51 9.53
CA ARG A 139 0.59 -6.04 9.91
C ARG A 139 1.67 -5.09 9.44
N VAL A 140 2.62 -4.80 10.31
CA VAL A 140 3.82 -4.02 10.00
C VAL A 140 5.01 -4.94 9.98
N GLU A 141 5.79 -4.85 8.91
CA GLU A 141 7.10 -5.45 8.81
C GLU A 141 8.15 -4.39 8.52
N ALA A 142 9.31 -4.52 9.15
CA ALA A 142 10.44 -3.64 8.90
C ALA A 142 11.76 -4.41 8.91
N THR A 143 12.70 -3.98 8.09
CA THR A 143 14.04 -4.59 8.00
C THR A 143 15.12 -3.53 7.90
N THR A 144 16.24 -3.73 8.59
CA THR A 144 17.49 -2.98 8.38
C THR A 144 18.48 -3.74 7.50
N ALA A 145 18.16 -4.96 7.08
CA ALA A 145 18.94 -5.71 6.11
C ALA A 145 18.41 -5.46 4.70
N GLY A 146 19.27 -4.95 3.83
CA GLY A 146 19.04 -4.74 2.42
C GLY A 146 20.34 -4.53 1.67
N ARG A 147 20.28 -4.67 0.35
CA ARG A 147 21.37 -4.18 -0.52
C ARG A 147 21.37 -2.66 -0.42
N ALA A 148 22.55 -2.06 -0.21
CA ALA A 148 22.69 -0.60 -0.29
C ALA A 148 22.25 -0.07 -1.66
N ALA A 149 21.62 1.10 -1.69
CA ALA A 149 21.21 1.74 -2.94
C ALA A 149 22.43 2.02 -3.82
N ALA A 150 22.29 1.78 -5.12
CA ALA A 150 23.34 2.10 -6.10
C ALA A 150 23.44 3.62 -6.33
N PHE A 151 22.35 4.33 -6.10
CA PHE A 151 22.28 5.78 -6.09
C PHE A 151 21.51 6.27 -4.87
N ASP A 152 22.00 7.36 -4.28
CA ASP A 152 21.41 8.04 -3.15
C ASP A 152 21.61 9.55 -3.31
N SER A 153 20.51 10.30 -3.41
CA SER A 153 20.58 11.76 -3.57
C SER A 153 21.02 12.49 -2.30
N GLY A 154 21.03 11.82 -1.15
CA GLY A 154 20.98 12.47 0.15
C GLY A 154 19.65 13.21 0.37
N TRP A 155 19.53 13.88 1.52
CA TRP A 155 18.36 14.69 1.86
C TRP A 155 18.47 16.09 1.27
N PHE A 156 17.43 16.55 0.57
CA PHE A 156 17.29 17.93 0.11
C PHE A 156 15.90 18.47 0.40
N LYS A 157 15.75 19.79 0.55
CA LYS A 157 14.45 20.40 0.80
C LYS A 157 13.57 20.37 -0.45
N PHE A 158 12.32 19.99 -0.28
CA PHE A 158 11.30 20.02 -1.33
C PHE A 158 10.00 20.58 -0.78
N SER A 159 9.25 21.31 -1.61
CA SER A 159 8.07 22.06 -1.13
C SER A 159 6.89 22.01 -2.08
N SER A 160 5.70 21.94 -1.48
CA SER A 160 4.42 22.14 -2.18
C SER A 160 4.12 23.64 -2.34
N GLN A 161 3.18 23.97 -3.22
CA GLN A 161 2.68 25.33 -3.46
C GLN A 161 3.76 26.30 -3.99
N GLN A 162 4.70 25.81 -4.81
CA GLN A 162 5.78 26.60 -5.41
C GLN A 162 5.67 26.69 -6.94
N GLY A 163 4.52 26.36 -7.54
CA GLY A 163 4.35 26.35 -8.99
C GLY A 163 5.30 25.36 -9.65
N THR A 164 6.15 25.86 -10.56
CA THR A 164 7.22 25.04 -11.19
C THR A 164 8.25 24.54 -10.19
N GLY A 165 8.42 25.20 -9.04
CA GLY A 165 9.32 24.76 -7.96
C GLY A 165 8.82 23.56 -7.16
N SER A 166 7.56 23.15 -7.34
CA SER A 166 7.00 21.91 -6.80
C SER A 166 7.21 20.71 -7.73
N PHE A 167 8.14 20.84 -8.67
CA PHE A 167 8.62 19.78 -9.55
C PHE A 167 10.15 19.75 -9.54
N THR A 168 10.75 18.56 -9.53
CA THR A 168 12.18 18.40 -9.75
C THR A 168 12.51 17.08 -10.41
N GLU A 169 13.66 17.02 -11.08
CA GLU A 169 14.24 15.79 -11.62
C GLU A 169 15.60 15.55 -10.97
N VAL A 170 15.78 14.35 -10.45
CA VAL A 170 17.03 13.89 -9.83
C VAL A 170 17.68 12.89 -10.77
N ALA A 171 18.80 13.27 -11.39
CA ALA A 171 19.58 12.36 -12.23
C ALA A 171 20.30 11.31 -11.35
N HIS A 172 20.14 10.02 -11.68
CA HIS A 172 20.71 8.93 -10.88
C HIS A 172 21.97 8.30 -11.50
N SER A 173 22.27 8.60 -12.78
CA SER A 173 23.49 8.17 -13.50
C SER A 173 23.75 6.65 -13.52
N LEU A 174 22.71 5.83 -13.30
CA LEU A 174 22.83 4.38 -13.42
C LEU A 174 22.87 3.99 -14.90
N PRO A 175 23.56 2.89 -15.29
CA PRO A 175 23.71 2.50 -16.69
C PRO A 175 22.41 1.98 -17.33
N GLN A 176 21.39 1.73 -16.52
CA GLN A 176 20.09 1.18 -16.92
C GLN A 176 18.98 1.80 -16.06
N THR A 177 17.74 1.59 -16.47
CA THR A 177 16.57 1.88 -15.62
C THR A 177 16.72 1.17 -14.29
N PRO A 178 16.54 1.87 -13.15
CA PRO A 178 16.58 1.23 -11.84
C PRO A 178 15.59 0.08 -11.76
N GLU A 179 16.00 -1.02 -11.13
CA GLU A 179 15.11 -2.15 -10.83
C GLU A 179 14.18 -1.83 -9.65
N HIS A 180 14.55 -0.85 -8.81
CA HIS A 180 13.71 -0.35 -7.73
C HIS A 180 14.08 1.10 -7.42
N VAL A 181 13.08 1.90 -7.04
CA VAL A 181 13.25 3.29 -6.58
C VAL A 181 12.39 3.50 -5.35
N ARG A 182 12.94 4.19 -4.35
CA ARG A 182 12.20 4.70 -3.21
C ARG A 182 12.41 6.20 -3.10
N VAL A 183 11.32 6.89 -2.81
CA VAL A 183 11.34 8.31 -2.46
C VAL A 183 10.91 8.41 -1.01
N LEU A 184 11.77 8.98 -0.18
CA LEU A 184 11.54 9.14 1.25
C LEU A 184 11.26 10.61 1.53
N VAL A 185 10.22 10.90 2.30
CA VAL A 185 9.76 12.26 2.64
C VAL A 185 9.79 12.43 4.15
N ARG A 186 10.81 13.11 4.67
CA ARG A 186 11.00 13.36 6.10
C ARG A 186 10.29 14.64 6.52
N SER A 187 9.32 14.49 7.42
CA SER A 187 8.67 15.59 8.12
C SER A 187 9.68 16.37 8.96
N LEU A 188 9.58 17.69 8.96
CA LEU A 188 10.52 18.58 9.63
C LEU A 188 9.96 19.18 10.92
N THR A 189 8.64 19.15 11.08
CA THR A 189 7.95 19.92 12.12
C THR A 189 6.76 19.16 12.69
N GLY A 190 6.24 19.67 13.82
CA GLY A 190 5.03 19.14 14.43
C GLY A 190 5.21 17.73 15.01
N ALA A 191 4.09 17.03 15.15
CA ALA A 191 4.03 15.74 15.83
C ALA A 191 4.75 14.61 15.09
N ASN A 192 5.00 14.77 13.78
CA ASN A 192 5.71 13.82 12.94
C ASN A 192 7.14 14.24 12.61
N ALA A 193 7.69 15.28 13.26
CA ALA A 193 9.07 15.70 13.01
C ALA A 193 10.05 14.51 13.11
N GLY A 194 10.80 14.25 12.05
CA GLY A 194 11.74 13.13 11.94
C GLY A 194 11.14 11.82 11.39
N PHE A 195 9.82 11.68 11.33
CA PHE A 195 9.16 10.56 10.65
C PHE A 195 9.30 10.70 9.13
N ILE A 196 9.40 9.55 8.48
CA ILE A 196 9.61 9.40 7.04
C ILE A 196 8.38 8.72 6.44
N PHE A 197 7.76 9.41 5.50
CA PHE A 197 6.69 8.91 4.64
C PHE A 197 7.30 8.43 3.31
N GLU A 198 6.63 7.51 2.62
CA GLU A 198 7.04 7.11 1.27
C GLU A 198 6.38 7.99 0.19
N GLY A 199 7.10 8.20 -0.91
CA GLY A 199 6.51 8.74 -2.13
C GLY A 199 5.46 7.79 -2.69
N ILE A 200 4.56 8.33 -3.49
CA ILE A 200 3.45 7.59 -4.10
C ILE A 200 3.59 7.55 -5.61
N GLY A 201 3.06 6.51 -6.25
CA GLY A 201 3.14 6.34 -7.70
C GLY A 201 2.02 6.99 -8.50
N ALA A 202 1.07 7.67 -7.86
CA ALA A 202 0.06 8.44 -8.58
C ALA A 202 -0.56 9.51 -7.69
N MET A 203 -1.16 10.53 -8.32
CA MET A 203 -1.90 11.54 -7.58
C MET A 203 -3.22 10.99 -7.04
N THR A 204 -3.58 11.43 -5.84
CA THR A 204 -4.81 11.03 -5.14
C THR A 204 -5.96 12.02 -5.32
N HIS A 205 -5.66 13.24 -5.79
CA HIS A 205 -6.60 14.35 -5.97
C HIS A 205 -5.93 15.51 -6.75
N ASP A 206 -6.70 16.42 -7.36
CA ASP A 206 -6.23 17.72 -7.89
C ASP A 206 -6.62 18.92 -7.00
N ASP A 207 -6.39 20.17 -7.46
CA ASP A 207 -6.69 21.39 -6.69
C ASP A 207 -8.03 22.06 -7.02
N ASP A 208 -8.91 21.41 -7.78
CA ASP A 208 -10.20 21.99 -8.20
C ASP A 208 -11.24 22.06 -7.09
N GLN A 209 -11.02 21.29 -6.02
CA GLN A 209 -11.86 21.26 -4.83
C GLN A 209 -11.06 21.77 -3.62
N ASP A 210 -11.74 22.41 -2.66
CA ASP A 210 -11.13 22.92 -1.43
C ASP A 210 -10.69 21.81 -0.46
N ALA A 211 -10.30 20.64 -0.96
CA ALA A 211 -9.94 19.46 -0.19
C ALA A 211 -8.43 19.45 0.01
N ALA A 212 -8.00 19.16 1.24
CA ALA A 212 -6.58 18.95 1.49
C ALA A 212 -6.14 17.58 0.99
N TYR A 213 -4.94 17.52 0.44
CA TYR A 213 -4.30 16.30 -0.04
C TYR A 213 -2.79 16.47 0.06
N GLY A 214 -2.05 15.37 0.01
CA GLY A 214 -0.60 15.46 0.04
C GLY A 214 0.16 14.17 -0.18
N GLY A 215 1.48 14.35 -0.15
CA GLY A 215 2.47 13.36 -0.53
C GLY A 215 3.37 13.89 -1.64
N VAL A 216 4.37 13.09 -2.01
CA VAL A 216 5.23 13.34 -3.17
C VAL A 216 4.97 12.25 -4.18
N VAL A 217 4.44 12.62 -5.35
CA VAL A 217 4.33 11.66 -6.45
C VAL A 217 5.69 11.53 -7.12
N PHE A 218 6.06 10.33 -7.54
CA PHE A 218 7.29 10.13 -8.30
C PHE A 218 7.13 9.16 -9.47
N ALA A 219 8.06 9.29 -10.42
CA ALA A 219 8.26 8.37 -11.51
C ALA A 219 9.74 8.28 -11.85
N TYR A 220 10.17 7.22 -12.52
CA TYR A 220 11.56 7.05 -12.93
C TYR A 220 11.69 6.46 -14.33
N ASP A 221 12.83 6.71 -14.95
CA ASP A 221 13.21 6.10 -16.22
C ASP A 221 14.68 5.63 -16.17
N SER A 222 15.35 5.55 -17.32
CA SER A 222 16.78 5.19 -17.38
C SER A 222 17.75 6.29 -16.96
N ALA A 223 17.30 7.53 -16.82
CA ALA A 223 18.15 8.69 -16.61
C ALA A 223 17.87 9.43 -15.30
N SER A 224 16.60 9.59 -14.92
CA SER A 224 16.23 10.38 -13.76
C SER A 224 15.00 9.86 -13.02
N VAL A 225 14.84 10.39 -11.81
CA VAL A 225 13.64 10.27 -10.98
C VAL A 225 12.95 11.64 -10.95
N ARG A 226 11.70 11.69 -11.40
CA ARG A 226 10.83 12.87 -11.33
C ARG A 226 10.06 12.88 -10.03
N LEU A 227 9.97 14.05 -9.40
CA LEU A 227 9.24 14.28 -8.18
C LEU A 227 8.25 15.43 -8.37
N TRP A 228 7.02 15.23 -7.93
CA TRP A 228 5.97 16.24 -7.91
C TRP A 228 5.44 16.40 -6.49
N ALA A 229 5.48 17.62 -5.98
CA ALA A 229 4.69 18.03 -4.83
C ALA A 229 3.41 18.75 -5.32
N PRO A 230 2.35 18.77 -4.51
CA PRO A 230 1.16 19.53 -4.83
C PRO A 230 1.47 21.01 -5.05
N SER A 231 0.80 21.65 -6.00
CA SER A 231 0.87 23.09 -6.18
C SER A 231 -0.42 23.58 -6.80
N LYS A 232 -0.99 24.66 -6.24
CA LYS A 232 -2.15 25.32 -6.81
C LYS A 232 -1.90 25.64 -8.29
N ASN A 233 -2.79 25.17 -9.14
CA ASN A 233 -2.85 25.49 -10.55
C ASN A 233 -4.00 26.46 -10.83
N ASN A 234 -5.17 26.26 -10.21
CA ASN A 234 -6.35 27.05 -10.51
C ASN A 234 -7.06 27.63 -9.27
N ARG A 235 -7.58 26.81 -8.35
CA ARG A 235 -8.57 27.22 -7.35
C ARG A 235 -7.98 27.25 -5.95
N TYR A 236 -7.56 26.10 -5.41
CA TYR A 236 -7.25 25.97 -4.00
C TYR A 236 -5.77 25.66 -3.72
N ALA A 237 -5.21 26.28 -2.69
CA ALA A 237 -3.81 26.05 -2.25
C ALA A 237 -3.77 25.06 -1.07
N THR A 238 -4.50 23.96 -1.18
CA THR A 238 -4.75 22.98 -0.10
C THR A 238 -3.76 21.83 -0.09
N GLY A 239 -3.06 21.59 -1.19
CA GLY A 239 -2.04 20.55 -1.31
C GLY A 239 -0.81 20.75 -0.41
N ARG A 240 -0.30 19.68 0.18
CA ARG A 240 0.82 19.64 1.14
C ARG A 240 1.83 18.56 0.78
N VAL A 241 3.11 18.76 1.13
CA VAL A 241 4.14 17.73 0.88
C VAL A 241 4.01 16.56 1.87
N VAL A 242 3.62 16.86 3.11
CA VAL A 242 3.20 15.87 4.11
C VAL A 242 1.83 16.27 4.61
N TRP A 243 0.87 15.34 4.51
CA TRP A 243 -0.49 15.56 4.94
C TRP A 243 -1.05 14.36 5.69
N VAL A 244 -1.36 14.59 6.96
CA VAL A 244 -2.10 13.70 7.86
C VAL A 244 -3.13 14.61 8.53
N GLY A 245 -4.26 14.84 7.88
CA GLY A 245 -5.27 15.78 8.35
C GLY A 245 -6.62 15.10 8.48
N ASP A 246 -7.65 15.90 8.81
CA ASP A 246 -9.06 15.59 8.57
C ASP A 246 -9.42 14.10 8.74
N GLY A 247 -9.55 13.62 9.98
CA GLY A 247 -10.04 12.28 10.29
C GLY A 247 -9.02 11.13 10.15
N TRP A 248 -7.85 11.34 9.55
CA TRP A 248 -6.81 10.30 9.58
C TRP A 248 -6.34 10.02 11.02
N GLY A 249 -6.40 8.75 11.43
CA GLY A 249 -6.12 8.31 12.79
C GLY A 249 -6.98 8.95 13.88
N GLY A 250 -8.18 9.42 13.55
CA GLY A 250 -9.02 10.18 14.49
C GLY A 250 -8.37 11.50 14.93
N GLY A 251 -7.48 12.08 14.12
CA GLY A 251 -6.75 13.32 14.41
C GLY A 251 -5.42 13.11 15.17
N MET A 252 -5.02 11.87 15.44
CA MET A 252 -3.75 11.57 16.11
C MET A 252 -2.55 11.94 15.23
N HIS A 253 -1.61 12.71 15.80
CA HIS A 253 -0.39 13.15 15.13
C HIS A 253 -0.64 13.82 13.76
N SER A 254 -1.61 14.73 13.69
CA SER A 254 -1.90 15.44 12.45
C SER A 254 -0.70 16.27 11.95
N SER A 255 -0.49 16.31 10.62
CA SER A 255 0.54 17.10 9.94
C SER A 255 -0.03 17.78 8.69
N THR A 256 0.39 19.03 8.45
CA THR A 256 -0.01 19.80 7.26
C THR A 256 1.16 20.61 6.72
N GLU A 257 2.23 19.94 6.31
CA GLU A 257 3.50 20.59 6.00
C GLU A 257 3.59 20.97 4.52
N GLN A 258 4.08 22.17 4.25
CA GLN A 258 4.39 22.62 2.89
C GLN A 258 5.83 22.31 2.48
N THR A 259 6.72 22.10 3.44
CA THR A 259 8.14 21.83 3.20
C THR A 259 8.57 20.61 4.01
N ALA A 260 9.30 19.71 3.36
CA ALA A 260 9.89 18.52 3.94
C ALA A 260 11.30 18.32 3.37
N GLU A 261 12.05 17.37 3.92
CA GLU A 261 13.25 16.86 3.27
C GLU A 261 12.91 15.61 2.47
N VAL A 262 13.41 15.51 1.25
CA VAL A 262 13.21 14.37 0.37
C VAL A 262 14.54 13.71 0.06
N ARG A 263 14.54 12.38 -0.05
CA ARG A 263 15.68 11.57 -0.46
C ARG A 263 15.25 10.53 -1.48
N VAL A 264 16.00 10.40 -2.55
CA VAL A 264 15.78 9.44 -3.62
C VAL A 264 16.83 8.34 -3.50
N LEU A 265 16.38 7.10 -3.41
CA LEU A 265 17.20 5.90 -3.43
C LEU A 265 16.85 5.09 -4.67
N ALA A 266 17.86 4.66 -5.42
CA ALA A 266 17.65 3.82 -6.60
C ALA A 266 18.63 2.65 -6.62
N TRP A 267 18.12 1.48 -7.02
CA TRP A 267 18.90 0.25 -7.10
C TRP A 267 18.96 -0.25 -8.54
N ASP A 268 20.15 -0.68 -8.95
CA ASP A 268 20.44 -1.32 -10.24
C ASP A 268 20.09 -2.83 -10.26
N ALA A 269 19.72 -3.38 -9.10
CA ALA A 269 19.19 -4.72 -8.91
C ALA A 269 18.20 -4.72 -7.74
N PRO A 270 17.22 -5.63 -7.67
CA PRO A 270 16.22 -5.59 -6.59
C PRO A 270 16.86 -5.68 -5.20
N PRO A 271 16.39 -4.87 -4.21
CA PRO A 271 16.98 -4.82 -2.87
C PRO A 271 16.80 -6.10 -2.06
N PHE A 272 15.83 -6.95 -2.43
CA PHE A 272 15.47 -8.20 -1.76
C PHE A 272 15.86 -9.46 -2.56
N GLY A 273 16.77 -9.34 -3.52
CA GLY A 273 17.14 -10.43 -4.42
C GLY A 273 16.21 -10.56 -5.63
N SER A 274 16.52 -11.47 -6.55
CA SER A 274 15.72 -11.66 -7.76
C SER A 274 14.28 -12.06 -7.43
N ALA A 275 13.32 -11.55 -8.21
CA ALA A 275 11.93 -11.93 -8.07
C ALA A 275 11.73 -13.42 -8.38
N ASP A 276 10.94 -14.10 -7.55
CA ASP A 276 10.50 -15.48 -7.80
C ASP A 276 9.45 -15.56 -8.91
N PHE A 277 8.76 -14.44 -9.14
CA PHE A 277 7.76 -14.27 -10.19
C PHE A 277 7.95 -12.93 -10.90
N ASP A 278 7.79 -12.93 -12.22
CA ASP A 278 7.77 -11.74 -13.05
C ASP A 278 6.80 -11.96 -14.22
N SER A 279 5.77 -11.11 -14.32
CA SER A 279 4.80 -11.21 -15.40
C SER A 279 5.36 -10.76 -16.76
N GLY A 280 6.51 -10.09 -16.77
CA GLY A 280 6.90 -9.21 -17.86
C GLY A 280 5.94 -8.03 -18.01
N TRP A 281 6.13 -7.24 -19.07
CA TRP A 281 5.26 -6.11 -19.38
C TRP A 281 4.05 -6.56 -20.23
N PHE A 282 2.84 -6.24 -19.79
CA PHE A 282 1.60 -6.45 -20.55
C PHE A 282 0.77 -5.17 -20.63
N ALA A 283 -0.14 -5.07 -21.60
CA ALA A 283 -0.95 -3.86 -21.76
C ALA A 283 -2.13 -3.82 -20.78
N MET A 284 -2.40 -2.64 -20.21
CA MET A 284 -3.59 -2.38 -19.40
C MET A 284 -4.07 -0.94 -19.65
N ALA A 285 -5.36 -0.68 -19.42
CA ALA A 285 -5.94 0.63 -19.62
C ALA A 285 -7.05 0.96 -18.62
N SER A 286 -7.14 2.23 -18.26
CA SER A 286 -8.29 2.80 -17.55
C SER A 286 -9.42 3.10 -18.52
N GLN A 287 -10.64 3.26 -18.00
CA GLN A 287 -11.82 3.65 -18.79
C GLN A 287 -12.20 2.60 -19.86
N GLN A 288 -12.14 1.31 -19.52
CA GLN A 288 -12.39 0.18 -20.42
C GLN A 288 -13.41 -0.85 -19.88
N GLY A 289 -14.28 -0.48 -18.93
CA GLY A 289 -15.21 -1.45 -18.34
C GLY A 289 -14.45 -2.51 -17.52
N ALA A 290 -14.94 -3.74 -17.58
CA ALA A 290 -14.29 -4.90 -16.96
C ALA A 290 -12.82 -5.12 -17.42
N ALA A 291 -12.40 -4.56 -18.56
CA ALA A 291 -11.00 -4.64 -19.01
C ALA A 291 -10.06 -3.65 -18.29
N SER A 292 -10.58 -2.79 -17.41
CA SER A 292 -9.81 -2.01 -16.45
C SER A 292 -9.48 -2.79 -15.17
N TYR A 293 -9.92 -4.05 -15.08
CA TYR A 293 -9.52 -5.02 -14.07
C TYR A 293 -8.67 -6.14 -14.69
N ASN A 294 -7.70 -6.66 -13.95
CA ASN A 294 -6.93 -7.83 -14.38
C ASN A 294 -6.44 -8.68 -13.19
N GLU A 295 -6.32 -9.98 -13.42
CA GLU A 295 -5.75 -10.94 -12.47
C GLU A 295 -4.50 -11.57 -13.07
N VAL A 296 -3.41 -11.50 -12.32
CA VAL A 296 -2.13 -12.09 -12.71
C VAL A 296 -1.84 -13.27 -11.80
N THR A 297 -1.99 -14.49 -12.33
CA THR A 297 -1.61 -15.71 -11.63
C THR A 297 -0.10 -15.77 -11.46
N HIS A 298 0.40 -15.89 -10.23
CA HIS A 298 1.83 -15.82 -9.94
C HIS A 298 2.50 -17.18 -9.64
N GLY A 299 1.71 -18.21 -9.30
CA GLY A 299 2.23 -19.57 -9.05
C GLY A 299 3.18 -19.69 -7.84
N LEU A 300 3.32 -18.63 -7.04
CA LEU A 300 4.04 -18.65 -5.78
C LEU A 300 3.17 -19.37 -4.73
N ALA A 301 3.23 -20.69 -4.71
CA ALA A 301 2.57 -21.49 -3.67
C ALA A 301 3.00 -20.98 -2.28
N GLY A 302 2.02 -20.59 -1.45
CA GLY A 302 2.24 -20.00 -0.12
C GLY A 302 1.01 -19.21 0.35
N SER A 303 1.00 -18.77 1.61
CA SER A 303 0.03 -17.78 2.08
C SER A 303 0.43 -16.40 1.59
N ALA A 304 -0.55 -15.54 1.28
CA ALA A 304 -0.32 -14.16 0.85
C ALA A 304 0.64 -13.37 1.77
N GLU A 305 0.64 -13.66 3.07
CA GLU A 305 1.57 -13.06 4.06
C GLU A 305 3.06 -13.34 3.87
N THR A 306 3.37 -14.41 3.16
CA THR A 306 4.75 -14.75 2.82
C THR A 306 5.11 -14.23 1.43
N LEU A 307 4.20 -13.51 0.80
CA LEU A 307 4.39 -12.94 -0.52
C LEU A 307 4.57 -11.44 -0.41
N HIS A 308 5.42 -10.92 -1.27
CA HIS A 308 5.56 -9.50 -1.51
C HIS A 308 5.47 -9.27 -3.00
N PHE A 309 4.78 -8.19 -3.39
CA PHE A 309 4.67 -7.81 -4.79
C PHE A 309 4.99 -6.33 -4.98
N THR A 310 5.56 -6.03 -6.13
CA THR A 310 5.61 -4.67 -6.67
C THR A 310 4.85 -4.65 -7.97
N VAL A 311 4.01 -3.63 -8.14
CA VAL A 311 3.28 -3.37 -9.37
C VAL A 311 3.79 -2.06 -9.97
N GLU A 312 4.07 -2.06 -11.27
CA GLU A 312 4.61 -0.92 -11.99
C GLU A 312 3.78 -0.64 -13.23
N ALA A 313 3.48 0.63 -13.48
CA ALA A 313 2.83 1.11 -14.70
C ALA A 313 3.79 2.02 -15.47
N LYS A 314 4.09 1.67 -16.71
CA LYS A 314 4.97 2.43 -17.60
C LYS A 314 4.17 3.17 -18.65
N SER A 315 4.32 4.49 -18.67
CA SER A 315 3.73 5.38 -19.67
C SER A 315 4.35 5.16 -21.06
N GLU A 316 3.64 5.61 -22.09
CA GLU A 316 4.11 5.61 -23.48
C GLU A 316 5.41 6.43 -23.68
N ARG A 317 5.68 7.36 -22.76
CA ARG A 317 6.89 8.20 -22.73
C ARG A 317 8.05 7.56 -21.96
N GLY A 318 7.88 6.35 -21.43
CA GLY A 318 8.95 5.60 -20.77
C GLY A 318 9.02 5.74 -19.24
N TRP A 319 8.27 6.68 -18.65
CA TRP A 319 8.21 6.89 -17.19
C TRP A 319 7.47 5.75 -16.50
N ILE A 320 8.07 5.21 -15.45
CA ILE A 320 7.55 4.13 -14.61
C ILE A 320 7.01 4.72 -13.31
N PHE A 321 5.79 4.37 -12.97
CA PHE A 321 5.07 4.72 -11.75
C PHE A 321 4.76 3.46 -10.95
N GLN A 322 4.80 3.54 -9.62
CA GLN A 322 4.44 2.41 -8.75
C GLN A 322 2.93 2.30 -8.56
N GLY A 323 2.45 1.08 -8.38
CA GLY A 323 1.08 0.81 -7.97
C GLY A 323 0.79 1.32 -6.55
N LEU A 324 -0.49 1.50 -6.26
CA LEU A 324 -0.99 1.90 -4.94
C LEU A 324 -1.66 0.71 -4.28
N GLY A 325 -1.51 0.56 -2.97
CA GLY A 325 -2.21 -0.49 -2.24
C GLY A 325 -3.64 -0.11 -1.82
N SER A 326 -4.20 1.02 -2.26
CA SER A 326 -5.64 1.30 -2.16
C SER A 326 -6.03 2.45 -3.08
N GLY A 327 -7.30 2.46 -3.53
CA GLY A 327 -7.88 3.60 -4.23
C GLY A 327 -8.06 4.77 -3.26
N ALA A 328 -7.34 5.87 -3.51
CA ALA A 328 -7.41 7.05 -2.66
C ALA A 328 -8.62 7.93 -2.97
N ALA A 329 -9.29 7.74 -4.11
CA ALA A 329 -10.44 8.51 -4.55
C ALA A 329 -11.41 7.67 -5.40
N ASP A 330 -12.66 8.09 -5.40
CA ASP A 330 -13.77 7.68 -6.27
C ASP A 330 -13.82 8.51 -7.57
N ASP A 331 -14.73 8.16 -8.47
CA ASP A 331 -14.86 8.80 -9.78
C ASP A 331 -15.72 10.06 -9.84
N ASP A 332 -16.50 10.37 -8.80
CA ASP A 332 -17.26 11.61 -8.67
C ASP A 332 -16.37 12.85 -8.39
N GLY A 333 -15.06 12.61 -8.28
CA GLY A 333 -14.02 13.61 -8.05
C GLY A 333 -13.47 14.27 -9.31
N PRO A 334 -12.46 15.13 -9.14
CA PRO A 334 -11.77 15.77 -10.24
C PRO A 334 -10.72 14.79 -10.82
N ASN A 335 -9.65 15.24 -11.48
CA ASN A 335 -8.70 14.25 -12.03
C ASN A 335 -8.09 13.41 -10.90
N TYR A 336 -7.99 12.10 -11.12
CA TYR A 336 -7.32 11.15 -10.22
C TYR A 336 -6.65 10.05 -11.04
N GLY A 337 -5.75 9.28 -10.42
CA GLY A 337 -5.18 8.17 -11.13
C GLY A 337 -4.36 7.20 -10.29
N GLY A 338 -3.74 6.28 -11.02
CA GLY A 338 -2.91 5.22 -10.47
C GLY A 338 -3.41 3.85 -10.86
N LEU A 339 -2.68 2.85 -10.39
CA LEU A 339 -3.02 1.44 -10.54
C LEU A 339 -3.09 0.85 -9.14
N VAL A 340 -4.30 0.52 -8.69
CA VAL A 340 -4.51 -0.11 -7.39
C VAL A 340 -4.21 -1.59 -7.52
N PHE A 341 -3.54 -2.17 -6.52
CA PHE A 341 -3.31 -3.60 -6.48
C PHE A 341 -3.54 -4.19 -5.09
N GLY A 342 -3.84 -5.48 -5.10
CA GLY A 342 -3.90 -6.35 -3.93
C GLY A 342 -3.49 -7.75 -4.37
N TYR A 343 -3.15 -8.62 -3.43
CA TYR A 343 -2.69 -9.96 -3.75
C TYR A 343 -3.19 -10.99 -2.76
N ASP A 344 -3.47 -12.18 -3.26
CA ASP A 344 -3.83 -13.34 -2.45
C ASP A 344 -2.79 -14.47 -2.63
N ALA A 345 -3.15 -15.70 -2.25
CA ALA A 345 -2.26 -16.86 -2.34
C ALA A 345 -1.98 -17.31 -3.79
N THR A 346 -2.72 -16.79 -4.77
CA THR A 346 -2.76 -17.30 -6.14
C THR A 346 -2.68 -16.21 -7.21
N HIS A 347 -3.20 -15.01 -6.94
CA HIS A 347 -3.31 -13.92 -7.88
C HIS A 347 -2.83 -12.60 -7.31
N VAL A 348 -2.31 -11.76 -8.20
CA VAL A 348 -2.28 -10.31 -8.01
C VAL A 348 -3.45 -9.71 -8.76
N HIS A 349 -4.27 -8.96 -8.05
CA HIS A 349 -5.44 -8.26 -8.55
C HIS A 349 -5.06 -6.81 -8.86
N LEU A 350 -5.48 -6.32 -10.01
CA LEU A 350 -5.12 -5.01 -10.53
C LEU A 350 -6.39 -4.25 -10.91
N TRP A 351 -6.54 -3.03 -10.40
CA TRP A 351 -7.64 -2.14 -10.73
C TRP A 351 -7.09 -0.82 -11.28
N ALA A 352 -7.32 -0.56 -12.56
CA ALA A 352 -7.17 0.76 -13.15
C ALA A 352 -8.49 1.54 -12.99
N PRO A 353 -8.47 2.88 -12.94
CA PRO A 353 -9.68 3.67 -12.88
C PRO A 353 -10.62 3.35 -14.04
N ASP A 354 -11.91 3.40 -13.82
CA ASP A 354 -12.92 3.21 -14.84
C ASP A 354 -14.12 4.12 -14.58
N ARG A 355 -15.03 4.21 -15.55
CA ARG A 355 -16.25 4.99 -15.41
C ARG A 355 -17.29 4.19 -14.63
N ASN A 356 -17.59 4.63 -13.42
CA ASN A 356 -18.91 4.45 -12.81
C ASN A 356 -19.67 5.80 -12.97
N ASN A 357 -20.98 5.85 -12.68
CA ASN A 357 -21.83 7.06 -12.50
C ASN A 357 -21.68 8.34 -13.40
N ASP A 358 -21.08 8.28 -14.59
CA ASP A 358 -20.92 9.33 -15.63
C ASP A 358 -19.60 10.12 -15.69
N PHE A 359 -18.59 9.80 -14.87
CA PHE A 359 -17.30 10.49 -14.91
C PHE A 359 -16.16 9.63 -15.49
N ASP A 360 -15.40 10.18 -16.43
CA ASP A 360 -14.31 9.48 -17.15
C ASP A 360 -12.91 10.05 -16.85
N ARG A 361 -12.77 10.72 -15.70
CA ARG A 361 -11.58 11.49 -15.33
C ARG A 361 -10.43 10.64 -14.81
N GLY A 362 -10.72 9.45 -14.30
CA GLY A 362 -9.71 8.51 -13.81
C GLY A 362 -8.73 8.07 -14.90
N LYS A 363 -7.43 8.02 -14.57
CA LYS A 363 -6.35 7.60 -15.46
C LYS A 363 -5.43 6.57 -14.81
N ILE A 364 -5.01 5.53 -15.54
CA ILE A 364 -4.07 4.53 -15.02
C ILE A 364 -2.74 5.14 -14.55
N ILE A 365 -2.33 6.26 -15.15
CA ILE A 365 -1.24 7.12 -14.69
C ILE A 365 -1.76 8.56 -14.75
N CYS A 366 -1.65 9.30 -13.64
CA CYS A 366 -1.92 10.74 -13.66
C CYS A 366 -1.07 11.52 -12.65
N VAL A 367 -0.46 12.59 -13.15
CA VAL A 367 0.05 13.75 -12.43
C VAL A 367 -0.23 14.96 -13.31
N THR A 368 -1.24 15.73 -12.97
CA THR A 368 -1.67 16.96 -13.64
C THR A 368 -2.43 17.80 -12.62
N ASP A 369 -2.69 19.08 -12.92
CA ASP A 369 -3.65 19.97 -12.23
C ASP A 369 -3.59 19.90 -10.70
N GLY A 370 -3.06 20.92 -10.03
CA GLY A 370 -2.83 20.83 -8.58
C GLY A 370 -1.54 20.10 -8.18
N TRP A 371 -0.72 19.71 -9.16
CA TRP A 371 0.62 19.17 -8.98
C TRP A 371 1.62 20.05 -9.73
N GLY A 372 2.91 19.99 -9.35
CA GLY A 372 3.97 20.73 -10.03
C GLY A 372 4.01 20.52 -11.56
N ALA A 373 4.89 21.24 -12.25
CA ALA A 373 4.98 21.20 -13.73
C ALA A 373 5.28 19.80 -14.32
N GLN A 374 5.29 19.70 -15.66
CA GLN A 374 5.60 18.45 -16.41
C GLN A 374 4.53 17.36 -16.29
N ASN A 375 3.28 17.72 -16.56
CA ASN A 375 2.12 16.83 -16.42
C ASN A 375 2.27 15.55 -17.25
N ILE A 376 1.84 14.43 -16.67
CA ILE A 376 1.76 13.11 -17.30
C ILE A 376 0.43 12.49 -16.91
N CYS A 377 -0.51 12.37 -17.84
CA CYS A 377 -1.72 11.58 -17.65
C CYS A 377 -2.01 10.75 -18.89
N THR A 378 -2.39 9.49 -18.71
CA THR A 378 -2.71 8.57 -19.81
C THR A 378 -3.72 7.53 -19.38
N ASN A 379 -4.58 7.13 -20.32
CA ASN A 379 -5.49 6.00 -20.12
C ASN A 379 -4.83 4.64 -20.39
N ARG A 380 -3.61 4.62 -20.95
CA ARG A 380 -2.93 3.40 -21.40
C ARG A 380 -1.54 3.34 -20.81
N ALA A 381 -1.16 2.17 -20.32
CA ALA A 381 0.18 1.86 -19.85
C ALA A 381 0.53 0.41 -20.17
N THR A 382 1.82 0.10 -20.14
CA THR A 382 2.27 -1.28 -19.95
C THR A 382 2.49 -1.51 -18.46
N VAL A 383 2.00 -2.62 -17.91
CA VAL A 383 2.07 -2.98 -16.50
C VAL A 383 3.00 -4.17 -16.31
N ARG A 384 3.73 -4.20 -15.20
CA ARG A 384 4.56 -5.34 -14.77
C ARG A 384 4.30 -5.64 -13.30
N VAL A 385 4.22 -6.92 -12.99
CA VAL A 385 4.07 -7.45 -11.63
C VAL A 385 5.29 -8.31 -11.32
N ARG A 386 5.96 -8.01 -10.21
CA ARG A 386 7.07 -8.80 -9.68
C ARG A 386 6.72 -9.28 -8.28
N GLY A 387 7.06 -10.53 -7.98
CA GLY A 387 6.71 -11.19 -6.72
C GLY A 387 7.88 -11.94 -6.08
N TRP A 388 7.93 -11.94 -4.76
CA TRP A 388 8.96 -12.61 -3.95
C TRP A 388 8.32 -13.44 -2.84
N ARG A 389 8.92 -14.58 -2.53
CA ARG A 389 8.66 -15.34 -1.31
C ARG A 389 9.55 -14.81 -0.19
N GLN A 390 8.94 -14.42 0.91
CA GLN A 390 9.63 -14.04 2.11
C GLN A 390 9.85 -15.24 3.01
N THR A 391 11.09 -15.70 3.08
CA THR A 391 11.52 -16.73 4.03
C THR A 391 11.68 -16.11 5.41
N GLY A 392 10.73 -16.34 6.32
CA GLY A 392 10.84 -15.97 7.74
C GLY A 392 9.65 -15.23 8.37
N GLY A 393 8.59 -14.91 7.62
CA GLY A 393 7.38 -14.28 8.17
C GLY A 393 6.55 -15.23 9.04
N GLN A 394 5.96 -14.70 10.11
CA GLN A 394 4.96 -15.44 10.92
C GLN A 394 3.73 -15.79 10.05
N PRO A 395 3.13 -16.99 10.21
CA PRO A 395 1.96 -17.41 9.44
C PRO A 395 0.63 -16.91 10.02
N LEU A 396 -0.31 -16.64 9.10
CA LEU A 396 -1.75 -16.32 9.16
C LEU A 396 -2.26 -15.30 10.21
N PRO A 397 -3.15 -14.35 9.82
CA PRO A 397 -4.03 -13.74 10.79
C PRO A 397 -4.92 -14.84 11.40
N PRO A 398 -5.23 -14.79 12.71
CA PRO A 398 -6.32 -15.58 13.22
C PRO A 398 -7.59 -15.23 12.42
N PRO A 399 -8.53 -16.17 12.21
CA PRO A 399 -9.85 -15.82 11.69
C PRO A 399 -10.36 -14.64 12.50
N LEU A 400 -10.75 -13.58 11.79
CA LEU A 400 -11.32 -12.37 12.39
C LEU A 400 -12.39 -12.81 13.39
N PRO A 401 -12.35 -12.36 14.66
CA PRO A 401 -13.42 -12.68 15.58
C PRO A 401 -14.74 -12.20 14.94
N PRO A 402 -15.83 -12.97 15.07
CA PRO A 402 -17.12 -12.63 14.43
C PRO A 402 -17.72 -11.30 14.90
N SER A 403 -17.08 -10.64 15.86
CA SER A 403 -17.37 -9.29 16.32
C SER A 403 -16.04 -8.61 16.69
N LEU A 404 -15.48 -7.84 15.76
CA LEU A 404 -14.79 -6.62 16.18
C LEU A 404 -15.90 -5.66 16.63
N PRO A 405 -15.81 -5.05 17.83
CA PRO A 405 -16.83 -4.12 18.31
C PRO A 405 -17.11 -2.99 17.31
#